data_AF-A0A921LC73-F1
#
_entry.id   AF-A0A921LC73-F1
#
_cell.length_a   1.000
_cell.length_b   1.000
_cell.length_c   1.000
_cell.angle_alpha   90.00
_cell.angle_beta   90.00
_cell.angle_gamma   90.00
#
_symmetry.space_group_name_H-M   'P 1'
#
loop_
_entity.id
_entity.type
_entity.pdbx_description
1 polymer ?
#
loop_
_entity_poly.entity_id
_entity_poly.type
_entity_poly.pdbx_seq_one_letter_code
_entity_poly.pdbx_strand_id
1 'polypeptide(L)' 'MQVLKEDIRGRILAVAEQQFGQKGYSKTSMREIAGAVGVGVGNIYNYFRSKDELFHEVVYPVLYAMEAMLQEHHGIR' A
#
# COMPACT_ATOMS: atom_id res chain seq x y z
N MET A 1 -2.22 13.15 21.85
CA MET A 1 -1.85 11.73 21.70
C MET A 1 -1.04 11.61 20.42
N GLN A 2 0.27 11.33 20.49
CA GLN A 2 1.07 11.09 19.28
C GLN A 2 0.79 9.67 18.80
N VAL A 3 0.20 9.56 17.62
CA VAL A 3 0.11 8.29 16.91
C VAL A 3 1.52 7.96 16.40
N LEU A 4 2.03 6.77 16.70
CA LEU A 4 3.38 6.34 16.33
C LEU A 4 3.52 6.29 14.80
N LYS A 5 4.71 6.57 14.26
CA LYS A 5 4.97 6.57 12.81
C LYS A 5 4.61 5.23 12.13
N GLU A 6 4.87 4.11 12.81
CA GLU A 6 4.55 2.78 12.29
C GLU A 6 3.03 2.58 12.14
N ASP A 7 2.23 3.12 13.05
CA ASP A 7 0.76 3.10 12.94
C ASP A 7 0.27 3.91 11.73
N ILE A 8 0.89 5.07 11.46
CA ILE A 8 0.54 5.87 10.28
C ILE A 8 0.92 5.17 8.98
N ARG A 9 2.11 4.54 8.89
CA ARG A 9 2.52 3.80 7.68
C ARG A 9 1.52 2.67 7.38
N GLY A 10 1.13 1.90 8.40
CA GLY A 10 0.15 0.83 8.26
C GLY A 10 -1.22 1.34 7.82
N ARG A 11 -1.69 2.44 8.41
CA ARG A 11 -2.96 3.08 8.02
C ARG A 11 -2.94 3.61 6.57
N ILE A 12 -1.82 4.14 6.11
CA ILE A 12 -1.66 4.54 4.70
C ILE A 12 -1.79 3.32 3.78
N LEU A 13 -1.12 2.20 4.09
CA LEU A 13 -1.21 0.97 3.29
C LEU A 13 -2.64 0.44 3.22
N ALA A 14 -3.34 0.35 4.37
CA ALA A 14 -4.70 -0.16 4.41
C ALA A 14 -5.68 0.68 3.58
N VAL A 15 -5.57 2.02 3.66
CA VAL A 15 -6.39 2.92 2.85
C VAL A 15 -6.01 2.83 1.37
N ALA A 16 -4.72 2.74 1.06
CA ALA A 16 -4.24 2.61 -0.31
C ALA A 16 -4.73 1.32 -0.97
N GLU A 17 -4.64 0.19 -0.28
CA GLU A 17 -5.16 -1.11 -0.72
C GLU A 17 -6.65 -1.02 -1.06
N GLN A 18 -7.47 -0.50 -0.13
CA GLN A 18 -8.90 -0.35 -0.34
C GLN A 18 -9.22 0.56 -1.54
N GLN A 19 -8.51 1.69 -1.66
CA GLN A 19 -8.73 2.62 -2.75
C GLN A 19 -8.26 2.07 -4.10
N PHE A 20 -7.06 1.49 -4.19
CA PHE A 20 -6.58 0.87 -5.41
C PHE A 20 -7.48 -0.29 -5.85
N GLY A 21 -7.98 -1.10 -4.92
CA GLY A 21 -8.90 -2.20 -5.22
C GLY A 21 -10.25 -1.73 -5.77
N GLN A 22 -10.80 -0.61 -5.28
CA GLN A 22 -12.14 -0.16 -5.66
C GLN A 22 -12.19 0.66 -6.94
N LYS A 23 -11.22 1.55 -7.16
CA LYS A 23 -11.21 2.49 -8.30
C LYS A 23 -10.03 2.31 -9.25
N GLY A 24 -9.08 1.44 -8.91
CA GLY A 24 -7.88 1.19 -9.69
C GLY A 24 -6.78 2.22 -9.43
N TYR A 25 -5.56 1.85 -9.82
CA TYR A 25 -4.36 2.68 -9.67
C TYR A 25 -4.52 4.07 -10.29
N SER A 26 -4.92 4.17 -11.56
CA SER A 26 -4.95 5.43 -12.31
C SER A 26 -5.90 6.47 -11.72
N LYS A 27 -7.03 6.04 -11.14
CA LYS A 27 -8.03 6.95 -10.54
C LYS A 27 -7.75 7.29 -9.08
N THR A 28 -6.71 6.71 -8.49
CA THR A 28 -6.32 6.97 -7.11
C THR A 28 -5.19 7.99 -7.06
N SER A 29 -5.25 8.96 -6.14
CA SER A 29 -4.19 9.96 -5.95
C SER A 29 -3.61 9.93 -4.54
N MET A 30 -2.34 10.31 -4.40
CA MET A 30 -1.66 10.42 -3.09
C MET A 30 -2.36 11.40 -2.14
N ARG A 31 -2.92 12.48 -2.69
CA ARG A 31 -3.67 13.49 -1.92
C ARG A 31 -4.94 12.90 -1.31
N GLU A 32 -5.67 12.11 -2.08
CA GLU A 32 -6.91 11.49 -1.63
C GLU A 32 -6.66 10.44 -0.54
N ILE A 33 -5.60 9.64 -0.69
CA ILE A 33 -5.16 8.69 0.35
C ILE A 33 -4.77 9.45 1.62
N ALA A 34 -3.96 10.51 1.51
CA ALA A 34 -3.56 11.33 2.65
C ALA A 34 -4.77 11.90 3.40
N GLY A 35 -5.76 12.43 2.65
CA GLY A 35 -7.00 12.93 3.21
C GLY A 35 -7.81 11.86 3.95
N ALA A 36 -7.94 10.67 3.37
CA ALA A 36 -8.65 9.55 3.99
C ALA A 36 -7.96 9.02 5.27
N VAL A 37 -6.63 9.08 5.34
CA VAL A 37 -5.86 8.74 6.55
C VAL A 37 -5.93 9.86 7.60
N GLY A 38 -6.27 11.10 7.19
CA GLY A 38 -6.28 12.28 8.05
C GLY A 38 -4.88 12.87 8.27
N VAL A 39 -3.99 12.75 7.29
CA VAL A 39 -2.63 13.34 7.33
C VAL A 39 -2.46 14.38 6.23
N GLY A 40 -1.54 15.32 6.45
CA GLY A 40 -1.16 16.28 5.41
C GLY A 40 -0.50 15.58 4.22
N VAL A 41 -0.72 16.10 3.02
CA VAL A 41 -0.11 15.56 1.79
C VAL A 41 1.41 15.55 1.88
N GLY A 42 2.07 16.55 2.46
CA GLY A 42 3.52 16.51 2.67
C GLY A 42 3.96 15.37 3.59
N ASN A 43 3.12 14.99 4.57
CA ASN A 43 3.44 13.92 5.51
C ASN A 43 3.39 12.54 4.85
N ILE A 44 2.49 12.30 3.88
CA ILE A 44 2.44 10.99 3.19
C ILE A 44 3.76 10.68 2.46
N TYR A 45 4.41 11.71 1.92
CA TYR A 45 5.68 11.58 1.20
C TYR A 45 6.88 11.27 2.10
N ASN A 46 6.72 11.41 3.43
CA ASN A 46 7.71 10.91 4.39
C ASN A 46 7.67 9.39 4.53
N TYR A 47 6.57 8.74 4.12
CA TYR A 47 6.37 7.29 4.20
C TYR A 47 6.52 6.61 2.84
N PHE A 48 6.05 7.24 1.77
CA PHE A 48 6.10 6.72 0.40
C PHE A 48 6.43 7.86 -0.57
N ARG A 49 7.56 7.76 -1.28
CA ARG A 49 8.07 8.81 -2.16
C ARG A 49 7.20 9.01 -3.40
N SER A 50 6.46 7.98 -3.82
CA SER A 50 5.58 8.05 -4.98
C SER A 50 4.34 7.16 -4.85
N LYS A 51 3.39 7.34 -5.77
CA LYS A 51 2.23 6.45 -5.91
C LYS A 51 2.67 5.04 -6.34
N ASP A 52 3.73 4.95 -7.14
CA ASP A 52 4.30 3.67 -7.59
C ASP A 52 4.89 2.88 -6.44
N GLU A 53 5.65 3.53 -5.56
CA GLU A 53 6.21 2.89 -4.36
C GLU A 53 5.09 2.39 -3.45
N LEU A 54 4.08 3.22 -3.19
CA LEU A 54 2.93 2.82 -2.38
C LEU A 54 2.15 1.67 -3.02
N PHE A 55 1.93 1.72 -4.33
CA PHE A 55 1.25 0.64 -5.05
C PHE A 55 2.06 -0.65 -5.03
N HIS A 56 3.38 -0.56 -5.21
CA HIS A 56 4.28 -1.70 -5.13
C HIS A 56 4.16 -2.40 -3.78
N GLU A 57 4.21 -1.64 -2.69
CA GLU A 57 4.08 -2.17 -1.32
C GLU A 57 2.71 -2.81 -1.06
N VAL A 58 1.65 -2.31 -1.68
CA VAL A 58 0.30 -2.92 -1.61
C VAL A 58 0.25 -4.26 -2.34
N VAL A 59 0.87 -4.38 -3.52
CA VAL A 59 0.78 -5.60 -4.34
C VAL A 59 1.84 -6.66 -3.98
N TYR A 60 2.95 -6.25 -3.37
CA TYR A 60 4.08 -7.12 -3.06
C TYR A 60 3.71 -8.36 -2.24
N PRO A 61 2.88 -8.29 -1.17
CA PRO A 61 2.48 -9.48 -0.41
C PRO A 61 1.72 -10.50 -1.26
N VAL A 62 0.88 -10.03 -2.18
CA VAL A 62 0.10 -10.91 -3.07
C VAL A 62 1.01 -11.57 -4.09
N LEU A 63 1.94 -10.82 -4.69
CA LEU A 63 2.91 -11.38 -5.65
C LEU A 63 3.75 -12.48 -4.99
N TYR A 64 4.27 -12.21 -3.78
CA TYR A 64 5.05 -13.18 -3.02
C TYR A 64 4.24 -14.42 -2.65
N ALA A 65 3.00 -14.25 -2.19
CA ALA A 65 2.11 -15.35 -1.88
C ALA A 65 1.82 -16.20 -3.14
N MET A 66 1.62 -15.56 -4.29
CA MET A 66 1.40 -16.24 -5.55
C MET A 66 2.63 -17.04 -6.00
N GLU A 67 3.83 -16.47 -5.87
CA GLU A 67 5.09 -17.19 -6.13
C GLU A 67 5.24 -18.43 -5.24
N ALA A 68 4.96 -18.29 -3.93
CA ALA A 68 5.01 -19.41 -2.99
C ALA A 68 4.00 -20.51 -3.35
N MET A 69 2.75 -20.14 -3.66
CA MET A 69 1.71 -21.09 -4.09
C MET A 69 2.07 -21.81 -5.39
N LEU A 70 2.68 -21.09 -6.35
CA LEU A 70 3.15 -21.70 -7.61
C LEU A 70 4.29 -22.70 -7.35
N GLN A 71 5.23 -22.38 -6.45
CA GLN A 71 6.30 -23.32 -6.08
C GLN A 71 5.77 -24.57 -5.38
N GLU A 72 4.80 -24.42 -4.47
CA GLU A 72 4.17 -25.54 -3.77
C GLU A 72 3.41 -26.48 -4.71
N HIS A 73 2.69 -25.93 -5.70
CA HIS A 73 1.92 -26.73 -6.66
C HIS A 73 2.80 -27.39 -7.75
N HIS A 74 3.97 -26.83 -8.06
CA HIS A 74 4.88 -27.37 -9.09
C HIS A 74 5.97 -28.31 -8.56
N GLY A 75 6.00 -28.63 -7.27
CA GLY A 75 6.85 -29.72 -6.74
C GLY A 75 8.35 -29.54 -7.00
N ILE A 76 8.85 -28.31 -7.16
CA ILE A 76 10.28 -28.05 -7.26
C ILE A 76 10.79 -27.82 -5.83
N ARG A 77 11.20 -28.91 -5.19
CA ARG A 77 12.21 -28.91 -4.13
C ARG A 77 13.54 -29.35 -4.72
#